data_AF-A0AA41RML3-F1
#
_entry.id   AF-A0AA41RML3-F1
#
_cell.length_a   1.000
_cell.length_b   1.000
_cell.length_c   1.000
_cell.angle_alpha   90.00
_cell.angle_beta   90.00
_cell.angle_gamma   90.00
#
_symmetry.space_group_name_H-M   'P 1'
#
loop_
_entity.id
_entity.type
_entity.pdbx_description
1 polymer ?
#
loop_
_entity_poly.entity_id
_entity_poly.type
_entity_poly.pdbx_seq_one_letter_code
_entity_poly.pdbx_strand_id
1 'polypeptide(L)'
;MAMSKDYEQLVYLERACEAAERNYGIDPNDADNLTRWGGVLLNLAQLLNVAESIDMIEAAISKLEKSLLINPLKHETVWCLGYAHMMHGLMTPDYNRNCIDRAAEFYEEALEKDPDNQKYLNSLELIATAPQLHAEIHKQDVAQQAPGSGSSNSSEKGTKKEKNYDLIFDIG
;
A
#
# COMPACT_ATOMS: atom_id res chain seq x y z
N MET A 1 -17.33 -1.53 -25.44
CA MET A 1 -17.11 -2.12 -24.10
C MET A 1 -16.45 -1.06 -23.26
N ALA A 2 -17.14 -0.55 -22.23
CA ALA A 2 -16.49 0.32 -21.24
C ALA A 2 -15.57 -0.59 -20.41
N MET A 3 -14.29 -0.26 -20.32
CA MET A 3 -13.40 -0.90 -19.34
C MET A 3 -13.95 -0.57 -17.95
N SER A 4 -13.87 -1.52 -17.02
CA SER A 4 -14.24 -1.22 -15.63
C SER A 4 -13.23 -0.24 -15.04
N LYS A 5 -13.70 0.66 -14.17
CA LYS A 5 -12.86 1.66 -13.47
C LYS A 5 -11.64 1.01 -12.80
N ASP A 6 -11.81 -0.20 -12.26
CA ASP A 6 -10.76 -0.97 -11.59
C ASP A 6 -9.66 -1.43 -12.58
N TYR A 7 -10.03 -1.78 -13.81
CA TYR A 7 -9.07 -2.17 -14.84
C TYR A 7 -8.27 -0.95 -15.33
N GLU A 8 -8.93 0.19 -15.51
CA GLU A 8 -8.24 1.44 -15.87
C GLU A 8 -7.25 1.87 -14.79
N GLN A 9 -7.64 1.71 -13.52
CA GLN A 9 -6.76 1.98 -12.37
C GLN A 9 -5.56 1.02 -12.34
N LEU A 10 -5.76 -0.28 -12.56
CA LEU A 10 -4.66 -1.25 -12.63
C LEU A 10 -3.65 -0.89 -13.74
N VAL A 11 -4.14 -0.63 -14.96
CA VAL A 11 -3.28 -0.26 -16.09
C VAL A 11 -2.54 1.05 -15.83
N TYR A 12 -3.17 2.01 -15.16
CA TYR A 12 -2.52 3.26 -14.76
C TYR A 12 -1.38 3.00 -13.78
N LEU A 13 -1.61 2.18 -12.75
CA LEU A 13 -0.61 1.84 -11.74
C LEU A 13 0.57 1.04 -12.33
N GLU A 14 0.29 0.07 -13.21
CA GLU A 14 1.33 -0.70 -13.91
C GLU A 14 2.25 0.23 -14.72
N ARG A 15 1.67 1.14 -15.51
CA ARG A 15 2.44 2.13 -16.28
C ARG A 15 3.25 3.08 -15.39
N ALA A 16 2.69 3.48 -14.25
CA ALA A 16 3.39 4.33 -13.30
C ALA A 16 4.60 3.58 -12.68
N CYS A 17 4.47 2.29 -12.42
CA CYS A 17 5.55 1.43 -11.94
C CYS A 17 6.66 1.30 -12.99
N GLU A 18 6.31 0.97 -14.23
CA GLU A 18 7.26 0.89 -15.35
C GLU A 18 7.99 2.20 -15.62
N ALA A 19 7.30 3.34 -15.49
CA ALA A 19 7.90 4.66 -15.63
C ALA A 19 8.90 4.93 -14.50
N ALA A 20 8.54 4.61 -13.24
CA ALA A 20 9.41 4.80 -12.10
C ALA A 20 10.66 3.91 -12.17
N GLU A 21 10.51 2.66 -12.64
CA GLU A 21 11.63 1.75 -12.87
C GLU A 21 12.58 2.27 -13.96
N ARG A 22 12.04 2.74 -15.10
CA ARG A 22 12.87 3.36 -16.14
C ARG A 22 13.63 4.57 -15.64
N ASN A 23 12.97 5.45 -14.88
CA ASN A 23 13.60 6.63 -14.30
C ASN A 23 14.69 6.25 -13.31
N TYR A 24 14.50 5.18 -12.53
CA TYR A 24 15.54 4.68 -11.62
C TYR A 24 16.78 4.17 -12.37
N GLY A 25 16.60 3.58 -13.55
CA GLY A 25 17.72 3.20 -14.42
C GLY A 25 18.51 4.39 -14.97
N ILE A 26 17.89 5.58 -15.04
CA ILE A 26 18.53 6.84 -15.47
C ILE A 26 19.21 7.53 -14.28
N ASP A 27 18.46 7.72 -13.19
CA ASP A 27 18.96 8.29 -11.94
C ASP A 27 18.49 7.47 -10.73
N PRO A 28 19.36 6.60 -10.18
CA PRO A 28 19.01 5.78 -9.02
C PRO A 28 18.96 6.58 -7.71
N ASN A 29 19.36 7.86 -7.71
CA ASN A 29 19.37 8.75 -6.55
C ASN A 29 18.29 9.83 -6.63
N ASP A 30 17.32 9.69 -7.54
CA ASP A 30 16.12 10.53 -7.56
C ASP A 30 15.18 10.10 -6.41
N ALA A 31 15.21 10.88 -5.32
CA ALA A 31 14.38 10.64 -4.14
C ALA A 31 12.87 10.76 -4.43
N ASP A 32 12.47 11.63 -5.36
CA ASP A 32 11.07 11.84 -5.72
C ASP A 32 10.57 10.64 -6.53
N ASN A 33 11.35 10.19 -7.51
CA ASN A 33 11.03 8.99 -8.27
C ASN A 33 10.95 7.74 -7.37
N LEU A 34 11.88 7.59 -6.43
CA LEU A 34 11.86 6.49 -5.45
C LEU A 34 10.62 6.54 -4.55
N THR A 35 10.19 7.73 -4.14
CA THR A 35 8.95 7.91 -3.36
C THR A 35 7.73 7.51 -4.16
N ARG A 36 7.64 7.99 -5.40
CA ARG A 36 6.57 7.66 -6.33
C ARG A 36 6.52 6.16 -6.60
N TRP A 37 7.68 5.53 -6.80
CA TRP A 37 7.77 4.09 -7.02
C TRP A 37 7.22 3.31 -5.83
N GLY A 38 7.67 3.63 -4.61
CA GLY A 38 7.16 3.02 -3.38
C GLY A 38 5.65 3.17 -3.24
N GLY A 39 5.11 4.38 -3.46
CA GLY A 39 3.68 4.63 -3.42
C GLY A 39 2.89 3.80 -4.45
N VAL A 40 3.36 3.71 -5.70
CA VAL A 40 2.70 2.91 -6.74
C VAL A 40 2.70 1.42 -6.37
N LEU A 41 3.82 0.89 -5.87
CA LEU A 41 3.92 -0.48 -5.39
C LEU A 41 2.91 -0.76 -4.27
N LEU A 42 2.74 0.16 -3.32
CA LEU A 42 1.75 0.02 -2.24
C LEU A 42 0.30 0.02 -2.74
N ASN A 43 -0.02 0.77 -3.80
CA ASN A 43 -1.34 0.69 -4.44
C ASN A 43 -1.54 -0.63 -5.18
N LEU A 44 -0.52 -1.09 -5.93
CA LEU A 44 -0.59 -2.37 -6.64
C LEU A 44 -0.77 -3.53 -5.65
N ALA A 45 -0.06 -3.51 -4.53
CA ALA A 45 -0.17 -4.52 -3.48
C ALA A 45 -1.61 -4.69 -2.99
N GLN A 46 -2.42 -3.64 -2.95
CA GLN A 46 -3.83 -3.75 -2.54
C GLN A 46 -4.67 -4.57 -3.52
N LEU A 47 -4.29 -4.62 -4.80
CA LEU A 47 -5.05 -5.32 -5.83
C LEU A 47 -4.73 -6.82 -5.90
N LEU A 48 -3.58 -7.22 -5.36
CA LEU A 48 -3.06 -8.59 -5.43
C LEU A 48 -3.58 -9.50 -4.30
N ASN A 49 -3.16 -10.78 -4.37
CA ASN A 49 -3.33 -11.74 -3.29
C ASN A 49 -2.31 -11.51 -2.18
N VAL A 50 -2.56 -12.04 -0.98
CA VAL A 50 -1.76 -11.73 0.23
C VAL A 50 -0.25 -11.97 0.03
N ALA A 51 0.15 -13.09 -0.58
CA ALA A 51 1.57 -13.40 -0.76
C ALA A 51 2.26 -12.40 -1.70
N GLU A 52 1.66 -12.13 -2.86
CA GLU A 52 2.19 -11.16 -3.82
C GLU A 52 2.14 -9.72 -3.27
N SER A 53 1.13 -9.40 -2.44
CA SER A 53 1.03 -8.12 -1.75
C SER A 53 2.22 -7.91 -0.81
N ILE A 54 2.62 -8.93 -0.04
CA ILE A 54 3.75 -8.84 0.90
C ILE A 54 5.05 -8.55 0.15
N ASP A 55 5.37 -9.33 -0.89
CA ASP A 55 6.59 -9.13 -1.69
C ASP A 55 6.66 -7.69 -2.27
N MET A 56 5.51 -7.19 -2.74
CA MET A 56 5.43 -5.84 -3.29
C MET A 56 5.53 -4.74 -2.22
N ILE A 57 5.01 -4.98 -1.01
CA ILE A 57 5.16 -4.06 0.13
C ILE A 57 6.63 -4.00 0.57
N GLU A 58 7.33 -5.14 0.65
CA GLU A 58 8.76 -5.19 0.98
C GLU A 58 9.60 -4.42 -0.07
N ALA A 59 9.28 -4.61 -1.36
CA ALA A 59 9.91 -3.84 -2.43
C ALA A 59 9.66 -2.33 -2.28
N ALA A 60 8.44 -1.94 -1.90
CA ALA A 60 8.10 -0.54 -1.65
C ALA A 60 8.90 0.05 -0.48
N ILE A 61 8.99 -0.66 0.65
CA ILE A 61 9.79 -0.26 1.81
C ILE A 61 11.23 0.01 1.38
N SER A 62 11.84 -0.90 0.64
CA SER A 62 13.22 -0.74 0.14
C SER A 62 13.41 0.54 -0.70
N LYS A 63 12.45 0.89 -1.57
CA LYS A 63 12.54 2.14 -2.36
C LYS A 63 12.38 3.38 -1.49
N LEU A 64 11.46 3.35 -0.55
CA LEU A 64 11.16 4.49 0.33
C LEU A 64 12.29 4.75 1.33
N GLU A 65 12.87 3.70 1.92
CA GLU A 65 14.06 3.83 2.78
C GLU A 65 15.22 4.45 2.00
N LYS A 66 15.45 4.01 0.76
CA LYS A 66 16.47 4.62 -0.11
C LYS A 66 16.17 6.10 -0.39
N SER A 67 14.91 6.45 -0.62
CA SER A 67 14.50 7.84 -0.81
C SER A 67 14.81 8.69 0.43
N LEU A 68 14.52 8.21 1.64
CA LEU A 68 14.85 8.92 2.88
C LEU A 68 16.36 9.07 3.12
N LEU A 69 17.17 8.08 2.72
CA LEU A 69 18.63 8.22 2.79
C LEU A 69 19.14 9.37 1.91
N ILE A 70 18.46 9.67 0.80
CA ILE A 70 18.80 10.76 -0.12
C ILE A 70 18.20 12.09 0.37
N ASN A 71 16.94 12.09 0.80
CA ASN A 71 16.25 13.27 1.31
C ASN A 71 15.51 12.97 2.63
N PRO A 72 16.19 13.15 3.78
CA PRO A 72 15.60 12.87 5.09
C PRO A 72 14.44 13.79 5.51
N LEU A 73 14.27 14.92 4.82
CA LEU A 73 13.22 15.90 5.15
C LEU A 73 11.90 15.64 4.39
N LYS A 74 11.86 14.63 3.52
CA LYS A 74 10.69 14.34 2.69
C LYS A 74 9.60 13.64 3.50
N HIS A 75 8.77 14.44 4.16
CA HIS A 75 7.66 13.98 5.01
C HIS A 75 6.67 13.05 4.28
N GLU A 76 6.46 13.23 2.98
CA GLU A 76 5.67 12.32 2.15
C GLU A 76 6.24 10.89 2.16
N THR A 77 7.56 10.74 2.01
CA THR A 77 8.23 9.42 2.03
C THR A 77 8.13 8.78 3.41
N VAL A 78 8.27 9.57 4.47
CA VAL A 78 8.07 9.12 5.86
C VAL A 78 6.65 8.56 6.03
N TRP A 79 5.64 9.31 5.56
CA TRP A 79 4.26 8.84 5.60
C TRP A 79 4.02 7.57 4.77
N CYS A 80 4.59 7.49 3.56
CA CYS A 80 4.53 6.28 2.73
C CYS A 80 5.11 5.06 3.46
N LEU A 81 6.20 5.21 4.22
CA LEU A 81 6.79 4.13 5.03
C LEU A 81 5.86 3.69 6.16
N GLY A 82 5.20 4.64 6.82
CA GLY A 82 4.18 4.33 7.81
C GLY A 82 3.07 3.45 7.21
N TYR A 83 2.57 3.83 6.03
CA TYR A 83 1.56 3.03 5.33
C TYR A 83 2.08 1.66 4.91
N ALA A 84 3.32 1.57 4.43
CA ALA A 84 3.94 0.29 4.07
C ALA A 84 4.03 -0.66 5.28
N HIS A 85 4.48 -0.17 6.44
CA HIS A 85 4.56 -0.98 7.65
C HIS A 85 3.19 -1.37 8.19
N MET A 86 2.20 -0.48 8.15
CA MET A 86 0.83 -0.80 8.54
C MET A 86 0.28 -1.92 7.66
N MET A 87 0.36 -1.76 6.33
CA MET A 87 -0.08 -2.77 5.37
C MET A 87 0.64 -4.09 5.55
N HIS A 88 1.95 -4.07 5.79
CA HIS A 88 2.71 -5.27 6.07
C HIS A 88 2.18 -6.00 7.32
N GLY A 89 1.99 -5.30 8.43
CA GLY A 89 1.47 -5.89 9.68
C GLY A 89 0.00 -6.35 9.59
N LEU A 90 -0.79 -5.74 8.70
CA LEU A 90 -2.17 -6.13 8.43
C LEU A 90 -2.30 -7.36 7.53
N MET A 91 -1.32 -7.60 6.66
CA MET A 91 -1.33 -8.72 5.70
C MET A 91 -0.65 -9.98 6.26
N THR A 92 0.19 -9.85 7.29
CA THR A 92 0.83 -11.01 7.94
C THR A 92 -0.20 -11.84 8.71
N PRO A 93 -0.20 -13.18 8.59
CA PRO A 93 -1.16 -14.06 9.28
C PRO A 93 -1.27 -13.81 10.78
N ASP A 94 -0.12 -13.60 11.43
CA ASP A 94 -0.05 -13.20 12.82
C ASP A 94 -0.05 -11.68 12.92
N TYR A 95 -0.91 -11.14 13.80
CA TYR A 95 -0.98 -9.69 14.04
C TYR A 95 0.38 -9.16 14.51
N ASN A 96 1.09 -8.47 13.62
CA ASN A 96 2.43 -7.99 13.90
C ASN A 96 2.38 -6.60 14.54
N ARG A 97 2.26 -6.59 15.86
CA ARG A 97 2.22 -5.34 16.64
C ARG A 97 3.43 -4.44 16.39
N ASN A 98 4.62 -5.01 16.18
CA ASN A 98 5.82 -4.21 15.92
C ASN A 98 5.72 -3.45 14.59
N CYS A 99 5.11 -4.02 13.56
CA CYS A 99 4.85 -3.32 12.30
C CYS A 99 3.86 -2.18 12.48
N ILE A 100 2.81 -2.39 13.28
CA ILE A 100 1.81 -1.35 13.57
C ILE A 100 2.40 -0.22 14.42
N ASP A 101 3.16 -0.55 15.46
CA ASP A 101 3.85 0.44 16.31
C ASP A 101 4.83 1.28 15.46
N ARG A 102 5.59 0.63 14.56
CA ARG A 102 6.50 1.33 13.63
C ARG A 102 5.77 2.21 12.62
N ALA A 103 4.59 1.79 12.16
CA ALA A 103 3.75 2.64 11.32
C ALA A 103 3.33 3.93 12.04
N ALA A 104 3.02 3.84 13.33
CA ALA A 104 2.65 4.99 14.15
C ALA A 104 3.81 5.97 14.29
N GLU A 105 5.01 5.47 14.59
CA GLU A 105 6.23 6.28 14.66
C GLU A 105 6.44 7.11 13.38
N PHE A 106 6.28 6.48 12.20
CA PHE A 106 6.43 7.18 10.93
C PHE A 106 5.33 8.21 10.68
N TYR A 107 4.08 7.94 11.06
CA TYR A 107 3.01 8.92 10.90
C TYR A 107 3.14 10.11 11.85
N GLU A 108 3.58 9.87 13.09
CA GLU A 108 3.93 10.93 14.04
C GLU A 108 5.08 11.79 13.49
N GLU A 109 6.15 11.16 12.98
CA GLU A 109 7.29 11.86 12.38
C GLU A 109 6.88 12.70 11.14
N ALA A 110 5.98 12.17 10.30
CA ALA A 110 5.47 12.89 9.14
C ALA A 110 4.64 14.11 9.56
N LEU A 111 3.82 13.97 10.62
CA LEU A 111 3.02 15.06 11.18
C LEU A 111 3.89 16.12 11.87
N GLU A 112 4.99 15.73 12.53
CA GLU A 112 5.94 16.71 13.07
C GLU A 112 6.57 17.57 11.97
N LYS A 113 6.80 17.01 10.78
CA LYS A 113 7.36 17.72 9.62
C LYS A 113 6.33 18.56 8.88
N ASP A 114 5.07 18.14 8.86
CA ASP A 114 3.95 18.85 8.22
C ASP A 114 2.67 18.76 9.07
N PRO A 115 2.53 19.61 10.12
CA PRO A 115 1.47 19.48 11.13
C PRO A 115 0.04 19.72 10.62
N ASP A 116 -0.11 20.44 9.51
CA ASP A 116 -1.41 20.78 8.94
C ASP A 116 -1.92 19.68 7.98
N ASN A 117 -1.13 18.62 7.77
CA ASN A 117 -1.45 17.55 6.83
C ASN A 117 -2.50 16.58 7.39
N GLN A 118 -3.74 16.78 6.97
CA GLN A 118 -4.87 15.93 7.38
C GLN A 118 -4.68 14.45 7.02
N LYS A 119 -3.92 14.12 5.97
CA LYS A 119 -3.67 12.72 5.60
C LYS A 119 -2.90 12.00 6.72
N TYR A 120 -1.98 12.69 7.38
CA TYR A 120 -1.10 12.11 8.40
C TYR A 120 -1.87 11.90 9.71
N LEU A 121 -2.73 12.86 10.06
CA LEU A 121 -3.65 12.73 11.18
C LEU A 121 -4.63 11.56 10.99
N ASN A 122 -5.27 11.48 9.82
CA ASN A 122 -6.19 10.38 9.50
C ASN A 122 -5.49 9.01 9.55
N SER A 123 -4.22 8.95 9.15
CA SER A 123 -3.41 7.73 9.23
C SER A 123 -3.14 7.27 10.67
N LEU A 124 -2.94 8.20 11.61
CA LEU A 124 -2.85 7.86 13.04
C LEU A 124 -4.17 7.35 13.61
N GLU A 125 -5.29 7.97 13.22
CA GLU A 125 -6.62 7.49 13.59
C GLU A 125 -6.87 6.07 13.04
N LEU A 126 -6.43 5.81 11.81
CA LEU A 126 -6.56 4.49 11.17
C LEU A 126 -5.77 3.41 11.92
N ILE A 127 -4.57 3.72 12.42
CA ILE A 127 -3.76 2.79 13.22
C ILE A 127 -4.51 2.31 14.47
N ALA A 128 -5.31 3.16 15.11
CA ALA A 128 -6.10 2.76 16.27
C ALA A 128 -7.11 1.64 15.94
N THR A 129 -7.48 1.51 14.66
CA THR A 129 -8.38 0.46 14.15
C THR A 129 -7.65 -0.74 13.53
N ALA A 130 -6.31 -0.76 13.56
CA ALA A 130 -5.51 -1.81 12.94
C ALA A 130 -5.86 -3.25 13.40
N PRO A 131 -6.14 -3.53 14.70
CA PRO A 131 -6.56 -4.87 15.12
C PRO A 131 -7.87 -5.34 14.44
N GLN A 132 -8.83 -4.43 14.25
CA GLN A 132 -10.10 -4.73 13.59
C GLN A 132 -9.90 -4.95 12.09
N LEU A 133 -9.05 -4.14 11.46
CA LEU A 133 -8.70 -4.30 10.04
C LEU A 133 -8.01 -5.64 9.78
N HIS A 134 -7.05 -6.03 10.62
CA HIS A 134 -6.37 -7.32 10.52
C HIS A 134 -7.36 -8.49 10.59
N ALA A 135 -8.26 -8.47 11.57
CA ALA A 135 -9.28 -9.51 11.71
C ALA A 135 -10.19 -9.60 10.48
N GLU A 136 -10.57 -8.48 9.88
CA GLU A 136 -11.43 -8.46 8.69
C GLU A 136 -10.71 -8.99 7.45
N ILE A 137 -9.44 -8.59 7.22
CA ILE A 137 -8.61 -9.08 6.10
C ILE A 137 -8.50 -10.60 6.14
N HIS A 138 -8.13 -11.16 7.28
CA HIS A 138 -7.92 -12.60 7.41
C HIS A 138 -9.23 -13.39 7.43
N LYS A 139 -10.32 -12.82 7.96
CA LYS A 139 -11.66 -13.43 7.84
C LYS A 139 -12.10 -13.54 6.38
N GLN A 140 -11.84 -12.52 5.57
CA GLN A 140 -12.17 -12.54 4.14
C GLN A 140 -11.30 -13.51 3.35
N ASP A 141 -10.00 -13.61 3.67
CA ASP A 141 -9.09 -14.56 3.04
C ASP A 141 -9.48 -16.02 3.31
N VAL A 142 -9.81 -16.35 4.57
CA VAL A 142 -10.29 -17.69 4.96
C VAL A 142 -11.60 -18.06 4.24
N ALA A 143 -12.51 -17.09 4.04
CA ALA A 143 -13.76 -17.32 3.30
C ALA A 143 -13.52 -17.66 1.82
N GLN A 144 -12.41 -17.22 1.22
CA GLN A 144 -12.05 -17.52 -0.17
C GLN A 144 -11.32 -18.87 -0.33
N GLN A 145 -10.69 -19.38 0.73
CA GLN A 145 -9.90 -20.62 0.71
C GLN A 145 -10.69 -21.88 1.12
N ALA A 146 -11.97 -21.75 1.50
CA ALA A 146 -12.78 -22.89 1.95
C ALA A 146 -13.01 -23.94 0.82
N PRO A 147 -12.65 -25.22 1.03
CA PRO A 147 -12.86 -26.28 0.04
C PRO A 147 -14.35 -26.63 -0.02
N GLY A 148 -15.02 -26.07 -1.03
CA GLY A 148 -16.46 -26.20 -1.24
C GLY A 148 -17.02 -25.29 -2.33
N SER A 149 -16.28 -24.24 -2.72
CA SER A 149 -16.64 -23.41 -3.88
C SER A 149 -16.08 -24.02 -5.17
N GLY A 150 -16.67 -25.13 -5.61
CA GLY A 150 -16.52 -25.61 -6.98
C GLY A 150 -17.59 -24.97 -7.87
N SER A 151 -17.19 -24.12 -8.83
CA SER A 151 -17.85 -24.04 -10.16
C SER A 151 -17.13 -23.09 -11.12
N SER A 152 -16.60 -23.71 -12.18
CA SER A 152 -16.79 -23.40 -13.61
C SER A 152 -16.74 -21.94 -14.09
N ASN A 153 -15.85 -21.71 -15.08
CA ASN A 153 -15.87 -20.58 -16.01
C ASN A 153 -17.29 -20.15 -16.42
N SER A 154 -17.66 -18.90 -16.12
CA SER A 154 -18.16 -17.90 -17.09
C SER A 154 -18.64 -16.64 -16.36
N SER A 155 -18.29 -15.50 -16.95
CA SER A 155 -19.04 -14.24 -17.03
C SER A 155 -19.85 -13.74 -15.81
N GLU A 156 -19.49 -12.52 -15.40
CA GLU A 156 -20.31 -11.53 -14.67
C GLU A 156 -20.44 -11.63 -13.15
N LYS A 157 -20.24 -10.45 -12.52
CA LYS A 157 -20.54 -10.07 -11.14
C LYS A 157 -19.71 -10.74 -10.04
N GLY A 158 -18.41 -10.45 -10.06
CA GLY A 158 -17.63 -10.36 -8.82
C GLY A 158 -18.19 -9.21 -7.97
N THR A 159 -18.94 -9.55 -6.92
CA THR A 159 -19.39 -8.60 -5.92
C THR A 159 -18.19 -8.19 -5.07
N LYS A 160 -17.64 -7.02 -5.42
CA LYS A 160 -16.96 -6.05 -4.56
C LYS A 160 -15.87 -6.59 -3.62
N LYS A 161 -14.61 -6.52 -4.09
CA LYS A 161 -13.46 -6.23 -3.22
C LYS A 161 -13.54 -4.74 -2.83
N GLU A 162 -14.40 -4.36 -1.89
CA GLU A 162 -14.23 -3.05 -1.23
C GLU A 162 -13.09 -3.19 -0.21
N LYS A 163 -11.85 -3.26 -0.73
CA LYS A 163 -10.67 -2.91 0.06
C LYS A 163 -10.67 -1.38 0.17
N ASN A 164 -11.57 -0.85 0.99
CA ASN A 164 -11.60 0.58 1.28
C ASN A 164 -10.43 0.90 2.23
N TYR A 165 -9.24 1.04 1.66
CA TYR A 165 -8.16 1.81 2.23
C TYR A 165 -8.08 3.09 1.39
N ASP A 166 -9.02 4.03 1.62
CA ASP A 166 -9.15 5.33 0.93
C ASP A 166 -7.91 6.24 1.02
N LEU A 167 -6.78 5.73 1.51
CA LEU A 167 -5.43 6.29 1.32
C LEU A 167 -4.92 5.95 -0.09
N ILE A 168 -5.69 6.30 -1.12
CA ILE A 168 -5.20 6.29 -2.49
C ILE A 168 -4.08 7.33 -2.56
N PHE A 169 -2.87 6.90 -2.90
CA PHE A 169 -1.78 7.83 -3.15
C PHE A 169 -2.16 8.67 -4.36
N ASP A 170 -2.23 10.00 -4.21
CA ASP A 170 -2.29 10.90 -5.35
C ASP A 170 -0.94 10.80 -6.06
N ILE A 171 -0.85 9.94 -7.06
CA ILE A 171 0.32 9.82 -7.95
C ILE A 171 0.27 11.02 -8.91
N GLY A 172 0.53 12.20 -8.36
CA GLY A 172 0.72 13.46 -9.11
C GLY A 172 1.94 13.38 -10.01
#